data_AF-A0A1V6E532-F1
#
_entry.id   AF-A0A1V6E532-F1
#
_cell.length_a   1.000
_cell.length_b   1.000
_cell.length_c   1.000
_cell.angle_alpha   90.00
_cell.angle_beta   90.00
_cell.angle_gamma   90.00
#
_symmetry.space_group_name_H-M   'P 1'
#
loop_
_entity.id
_entity.type
_entity.pdbx_description
1 polymer ?
#
loop_
_entity_poly.entity_id
_entity_poly.type
_entity_poly.pdbx_seq_one_letter_code
_entity_poly.pdbx_strand_id
1 'polypeptide(L)'
;MTQSEILTQHQQVCDEIHQLALEENRFLKQNQRVPDSSFMERKKDLLARLDQTLSELKAASADTNPANRPNPEAVEKARARIMQILHLDRENEQLLFRYSLGAGPRPTAAKPPPSQLQRIYHKHG
;
A
#
# COMPACT_ATOMS: atom_id res chain seq x y z
N MET A 1 29.30 4.33 11.54
CA MET A 1 28.52 3.24 10.94
C MET A 1 29.16 2.86 9.62
N THR A 2 29.34 1.57 9.37
CA THR A 2 29.83 1.08 8.07
C THR A 2 28.69 1.11 7.05
N GLN A 3 29.02 1.08 5.76
CA GLN A 3 28.01 1.08 4.70
C GLN A 3 27.15 -0.21 4.73
N SER A 4 27.68 -1.31 5.26
CA SER A 4 26.94 -2.55 5.50
C SER A 4 25.88 -2.40 6.59
N GLU A 5 26.19 -1.72 7.70
CA GLU A 5 25.23 -1.44 8.78
C GLU A 5 24.06 -0.59 8.28
N ILE A 6 24.36 0.46 7.49
CA ILE A 6 23.34 1.34 6.89
C ILE A 6 22.44 0.54 5.93
N LEU A 7 23.02 -0.37 5.14
CA LEU A 7 22.23 -1.24 4.25
C LEU A 7 21.33 -2.21 5.02
N THR A 8 21.81 -2.78 6.13
CA THR A 8 21.00 -3.64 7.00
C THR A 8 19.84 -2.85 7.63
N GLN A 9 20.10 -1.64 8.10
CA GLN A 9 19.05 -0.76 8.63
C GLN A 9 18.01 -0.41 7.56
N HIS A 10 18.46 -0.09 6.35
CA HIS A 10 17.57 0.15 5.22
C HIS A 10 16.70 -1.08 4.88
N GLN A 11 17.28 -2.29 4.91
CA GLN A 11 16.54 -3.52 4.72
C GLN A 11 15.46 -3.74 5.80
N GLN A 12 15.78 -3.44 7.07
CA GLN A 12 14.82 -3.54 8.17
C GLN A 12 13.64 -2.59 7.97
N VAL A 13 13.90 -1.33 7.59
CA VAL A 13 12.83 -0.37 7.31
C VAL A 13 11.98 -0.81 6.11
N CYS A 14 12.58 -1.35 5.05
CA CYS A 14 11.85 -1.92 3.93
C CYS A 14 10.98 -3.13 4.36
N ASP A 15 11.49 -4.00 5.23
CA ASP A 15 10.72 -5.12 5.78
C ASP A 15 9.53 -4.64 6.62
N GLU A 16 9.73 -3.62 7.45
CA GLU A 16 8.66 -2.99 8.24
C GLU A 16 7.57 -2.36 7.36
N ILE A 17 7.96 -1.63 6.32
CA ILE A 17 7.02 -1.03 5.36
C ILE A 17 6.25 -2.13 4.62
N HIS A 18 6.91 -3.22 4.23
CA HIS A 18 6.25 -4.34 3.59
C HIS A 18 5.21 -5.01 4.52
N GLN A 19 5.54 -5.18 5.80
CA GLN A 19 4.58 -5.68 6.80
C GLN A 19 3.39 -4.73 6.97
N LEU A 20 3.65 -3.42 7.04
CA LEU A 20 2.58 -2.43 7.12
C LEU A 20 1.68 -2.47 5.88
N ALA A 21 2.24 -2.57 4.68
CA ALA A 21 1.47 -2.69 3.45
C ALA A 21 0.62 -3.98 3.41
N LEU A 22 1.10 -5.09 4.00
CA LEU A 22 0.31 -6.32 4.14
C LEU A 22 -0.83 -6.17 5.15
N GLU A 23 -0.58 -5.46 6.25
CA GLU A 23 -1.60 -5.14 7.25
C GLU A 23 -2.69 -4.25 6.63
N GLU A 24 -2.30 -3.24 5.86
CA GLU A 24 -3.22 -2.39 5.08
C GLU A 24 -4.07 -3.22 4.13
N ASN A 25 -3.44 -4.08 3.33
CA ASN A 25 -4.12 -4.95 2.37
C ASN A 25 -5.15 -5.86 3.07
N ARG A 26 -4.77 -6.45 4.20
CA ARG A 26 -5.65 -7.29 5.03
C ARG A 26 -6.80 -6.47 5.60
N PHE A 27 -6.53 -5.29 6.14
CA PHE A 27 -7.55 -4.42 6.71
C PHE A 27 -8.58 -4.00 5.66
N LEU A 28 -8.11 -3.58 4.47
CA LEU A 28 -8.94 -3.21 3.33
C LEU A 28 -9.84 -4.38 2.89
N LYS A 29 -9.27 -5.58 2.73
CA LYS A 29 -10.04 -6.78 2.33
C LYS A 29 -11.10 -7.18 3.36
N GLN A 30 -10.78 -7.10 4.66
CA GLN A 30 -11.68 -7.53 5.74
C GLN A 30 -12.75 -6.50 6.07
N ASN A 31 -12.37 -5.24 6.23
CA ASN A 31 -13.27 -4.19 6.70
C ASN A 31 -13.95 -3.43 5.56
N GLN A 32 -13.43 -3.53 4.33
CA GLN A 32 -13.95 -2.82 3.15
C GLN A 32 -14.10 -1.31 3.38
N ARG A 33 -13.23 -0.75 4.21
CA ARG A 33 -13.22 0.67 4.61
C ARG A 33 -11.79 1.19 4.62
N VAL A 34 -11.66 2.50 4.50
CA VAL A 34 -10.37 3.20 4.55
C VAL A 34 -9.76 3.05 5.96
N PRO A 35 -8.45 2.81 6.09
CA PRO A 35 -7.74 2.80 7.38
C PRO A 35 -7.90 4.12 8.13
N ASP A 36 -7.72 4.08 9.44
CA ASP A 36 -7.83 5.26 10.30
C ASP A 36 -6.58 6.16 10.22
N SER A 37 -6.69 7.36 10.81
CA SER A 37 -5.59 8.33 10.82
C SER A 37 -4.34 7.79 11.53
N SER A 38 -4.50 6.95 12.55
CA SER A 38 -3.37 6.30 13.23
C SER A 38 -2.57 5.37 12.32
N PHE A 39 -3.24 4.66 11.40
CA PHE A 39 -2.55 3.84 10.40
C PHE A 39 -1.74 4.71 9.43
N MET A 40 -2.33 5.82 8.98
CA MET A 40 -1.67 6.77 8.08
C MET A 40 -0.47 7.46 8.74
N GLU A 41 -0.54 7.79 10.03
CA GLU A 41 0.59 8.34 10.80
C GLU A 41 1.76 7.35 10.87
N ARG A 42 1.48 6.07 11.20
CA ARG A 42 2.52 5.02 11.19
C ARG A 42 3.17 4.86 9.82
N LYS A 43 2.38 4.91 8.73
CA LYS A 43 2.89 4.85 7.36
C LYS A 43 3.84 6.02 7.07
N LYS A 44 3.47 7.24 7.47
CA LYS A 44 4.30 8.44 7.31
C LYS A 44 5.61 8.36 8.09
N ASP A 45 5.56 7.90 9.34
CA ASP A 45 6.75 7.77 10.17
C ASP A 45 7.75 6.76 9.59
N LEU A 46 7.26 5.63 9.08
CA LEU A 46 8.11 4.63 8.41
C LEU A 46 8.71 5.16 7.10
N LEU A 47 7.93 5.91 6.30
CA LEU A 47 8.44 6.53 5.08
C LEU A 47 9.51 7.59 5.37
N ALA A 48 9.34 8.40 6.42
CA ALA A 48 10.37 9.35 6.85
C ALA A 48 11.66 8.64 7.28
N ARG A 49 11.56 7.50 7.97
CA ARG A 49 12.72 6.65 8.28
C ARG A 49 13.37 6.06 7.03
N LEU A 50 12.58 5.67 6.03
CA LEU A 50 13.09 5.18 4.75
C LEU A 50 13.91 6.26 4.05
N ASP A 51 13.38 7.48 3.95
CA ASP A 51 14.07 8.62 3.34
C ASP A 51 15.38 8.95 4.05
N GLN A 52 15.38 8.86 5.38
CA GLN A 52 16.58 9.04 6.19
C GLN A 52 17.64 7.97 5.86
N THR A 53 17.27 6.68 5.92
CA THR A 53 18.20 5.58 5.60
C THR A 53 18.71 5.62 4.16
N LEU A 54 17.88 6.06 3.20
CA LEU A 54 18.29 6.26 1.81
C LEU A 54 19.29 7.39 1.66
N SER A 55 19.10 8.49 2.40
CA SER A 55 20.03 9.62 2.39
C SER A 55 21.38 9.24 2.99
N GLU A 56 21.37 8.49 4.09
CA GLU A 56 22.57 7.92 4.71
C GLU A 56 23.28 6.93 3.79
N LEU A 57 22.53 6.06 3.10
CA LEU A 57 23.11 5.11 2.14
C LEU A 57 23.75 5.82 0.94
N LYS A 58 23.11 6.87 0.42
CA LYS A 58 23.68 7.71 -0.64
C LYS A 58 24.96 8.41 -0.18
N ALA A 59 24.97 8.98 1.03
CA ALA A 59 26.14 9.61 1.61
C ALA A 59 27.30 8.60 1.81
N ALA A 60 27.00 7.40 2.31
CA ALA A 60 27.96 6.33 2.49
C ALA A 60 28.48 5.77 1.15
N SER A 61 27.68 5.79 0.10
CA SER A 61 28.10 5.34 -1.24
C SER A 61 29.08 6.27 -1.94
N ALA A 62 29.23 7.51 -1.48
CA ALA A 62 30.24 8.44 -1.96
C ALA A 62 31.65 8.09 -1.44
N ASP A 63 31.75 7.26 -0.39
CA ASP A 63 33.00 6.70 0.07
C ASP A 63 33.51 5.67 -0.93
N THR A 64 34.68 5.93 -1.52
CA THR A 64 35.28 5.09 -2.56
C THR A 64 36.07 3.92 -1.99
N ASN A 65 36.13 3.78 -0.66
CA ASN A 65 36.88 2.73 -0.01
C ASN A 65 36.31 1.33 -0.35
N PRO A 66 37.06 0.48 -1.08
CA PRO A 66 36.59 -0.84 -1.48
C PRO A 66 36.31 -1.78 -0.31
N ALA A 67 36.93 -1.55 0.87
CA ALA A 67 36.69 -2.33 2.07
C ALA A 67 35.31 -2.06 2.70
N ASN A 68 34.65 -0.96 2.33
CA ASN A 68 33.33 -0.59 2.84
C ASN A 68 32.21 -0.98 1.85
N ARG A 69 32.54 -1.54 0.68
CA ARG A 69 31.55 -1.85 -0.35
C ARG A 69 30.53 -2.89 0.16
N PRO A 70 29.22 -2.63 0.03
CA PRO A 70 28.19 -3.56 0.48
C PRO A 70 28.18 -4.83 -0.38
N ASN A 71 27.75 -5.94 0.23
CA ASN A 71 27.53 -7.18 -0.50
C ASN A 71 26.50 -6.96 -1.63
N PRO A 72 26.82 -7.26 -2.90
CA PRO A 72 25.88 -7.11 -4.02
C PRO A 72 24.57 -7.88 -3.81
N GLU A 73 24.61 -9.04 -3.15
CA GLU A 73 23.41 -9.83 -2.85
C GLU A 73 22.46 -9.10 -1.89
N ALA A 74 23.00 -8.35 -0.91
CA ALA A 74 22.21 -7.57 0.02
C ALA A 74 21.53 -6.37 -0.69
N VAL A 75 22.21 -5.77 -1.66
CA VAL A 75 21.63 -4.70 -2.50
C VAL A 75 20.48 -5.26 -3.35
N GLU A 76 20.68 -6.43 -3.97
CA GLU A 76 19.64 -7.04 -4.79
C GLU A 76 18.42 -7.46 -3.96
N LYS A 77 18.64 -7.99 -2.75
CA LYS A 77 17.57 -8.31 -1.81
C LYS A 77 16.76 -7.06 -1.42
N ALA A 78 17.42 -5.93 -1.17
CA ALA A 78 16.75 -4.67 -0.87
C ALA A 78 15.90 -4.19 -2.07
N ARG A 79 16.43 -4.28 -3.30
CA ARG A 79 15.69 -3.95 -4.53
C ARG A 79 14.47 -4.83 -4.72
N ALA A 80 14.62 -6.15 -4.55
CA ALA A 80 13.51 -7.10 -4.65
C ALA A 80 12.41 -6.76 -3.63
N ARG A 81 12.78 -6.38 -2.40
CA ARG A 81 11.81 -5.96 -1.39
C ARG A 81 11.07 -4.68 -1.78
N ILE A 82 11.77 -3.66 -2.29
CA ILE A 82 11.15 -2.42 -2.76
C ILE A 82 10.12 -2.73 -3.86
N MET A 83 10.44 -3.62 -4.80
CA MET A 83 9.49 -4.04 -5.84
C MET A 83 8.25 -4.73 -5.27
N GLN A 84 8.40 -5.57 -4.23
CA GLN A 84 7.27 -6.18 -3.53
C GLN A 84 6.38 -5.12 -2.86
N ILE A 85 6.99 -4.14 -2.19
CA ILE A 85 6.27 -3.03 -1.56
C ILE A 85 5.47 -2.25 -2.61
N LEU A 86 6.08 -1.89 -3.75
CA LEU A 86 5.39 -1.13 -4.81
C LEU A 86 4.23 -1.91 -5.43
N HIS A 87 4.38 -3.21 -5.62
CA HIS A 87 3.30 -4.05 -6.13
C HIS A 87 2.11 -4.07 -5.16
N LEU A 88 2.41 -4.27 -3.88
CA LEU A 88 1.40 -4.32 -2.83
C LEU A 88 0.71 -2.96 -2.60
N ASP A 89 1.46 -1.86 -2.68
CA ASP A 89 0.92 -0.51 -2.57
C ASP A 89 -0.04 -0.21 -3.72
N ARG A 90 0.30 -0.62 -4.96
CA ARG A 90 -0.61 -0.53 -6.10
C ARG A 90 -1.89 -1.34 -5.92
N GLU A 91 -1.84 -2.51 -5.27
CA GLU A 91 -3.04 -3.26 -4.90
C GLU A 91 -3.86 -2.53 -3.83
N ASN A 92 -3.20 -1.96 -2.82
CA ASN A 92 -3.85 -1.21 -1.75
C ASN A 92 -4.55 0.04 -2.28
N GLU A 93 -3.92 0.78 -3.18
CA GLU A 93 -4.53 1.94 -3.85
C GLU A 93 -5.78 1.55 -4.66
N GLN A 94 -5.75 0.41 -5.36
CA GLN A 94 -6.92 -0.09 -6.08
C GLN A 94 -8.06 -0.45 -5.12
N LEU A 95 -7.76 -1.10 -4.00
CA LEU A 95 -8.75 -1.44 -2.98
C LEU A 95 -9.29 -0.17 -2.31
N LEU A 96 -8.43 0.77 -1.94
CA LEU A 96 -8.79 2.07 -1.39
C LEU A 96 -9.74 2.82 -2.33
N PHE A 97 -9.42 2.89 -3.61
CA PHE A 97 -10.28 3.51 -4.62
C PHE A 97 -11.64 2.81 -4.72
N ARG A 98 -11.65 1.47 -4.77
CA ARG A 98 -12.89 0.69 -4.82
C ARG A 98 -13.78 0.91 -3.59
N TYR A 99 -13.21 0.95 -2.40
CA TYR A 99 -13.97 1.13 -1.15
C TYR A 99 -14.35 2.60 -0.91
N SER A 100 -13.53 3.54 -1.38
CA SER A 100 -13.87 4.97 -1.40
C SER A 100 -15.08 5.24 -2.32
N LEU A 101 -15.13 4.60 -3.48
CA LEU A 101 -16.28 4.68 -4.40
C LEU A 101 -17.49 3.85 -3.95
N GLY A 102 -17.25 2.69 -3.33
CA GLY A 102 -18.28 1.77 -2.83
C GLY A 102 -18.96 2.24 -1.54
N ALA A 103 -18.40 3.26 -0.86
CA ALA A 103 -19.03 3.95 0.26
C ALA A 103 -20.11 4.96 -0.17
N GLY A 104 -20.39 5.11 -1.47
CA GLY A 104 -21.60 5.75 -1.95
C GLY A 104 -22.83 4.90 -1.57
N PRO A 105 -23.98 5.51 -1.22
CA PRO A 105 -25.18 4.76 -0.84
C PRO A 105 -25.51 3.77 -1.95
N ARG A 106 -25.45 2.47 -1.63
CA ARG A 106 -25.91 1.41 -2.51
C ARG A 106 -27.35 1.78 -2.90
N PRO A 107 -27.68 2.02 -4.18
CA PRO A 107 -29.06 2.29 -4.54
C PRO A 107 -29.84 1.04 -4.14
N THR A 108 -30.62 1.14 -3.07
CA THR A 108 -31.63 0.14 -2.76
C THR A 108 -32.56 0.17 -3.95
N ALA A 109 -32.45 -0.82 -4.84
CA ALA A 109 -33.36 -0.97 -5.95
C ALA A 109 -34.77 -1.06 -5.34
N ALA A 110 -35.50 0.05 -5.38
CA ALA A 110 -36.89 0.09 -4.96
C ALA A 110 -37.63 -0.88 -5.88
N LYS A 111 -38.13 -1.97 -5.31
CA LYS A 111 -39.01 -2.89 -6.04
C LYS A 111 -40.17 -2.06 -6.60
N PRO A 112 -40.38 -2.01 -7.92
CA PRO A 112 -41.50 -1.25 -8.46
C PRO A 112 -42.80 -1.83 -7.91
N PRO A 113 -43.74 -0.99 -7.44
CA PRO A 113 -45.01 -1.48 -6.94
C PRO A 113 -45.77 -2.22 -8.07
N PRO A 114 -46.43 -3.35 -7.77
CA PRO A 114 -47.07 -4.21 -8.78
C PRO A 114 -48.18 -3.51 -9.59
N SER A 115 -48.62 -2.32 -9.18
CA SER A 115 -49.62 -1.50 -9.88
C SER A 115 -49.12 -0.89 -11.21
N GLN A 116 -47.82 -0.92 -11.51
CA GLN A 116 -47.28 -0.37 -12.76
C GLN A 116 -47.27 -1.38 -13.91
N LEU A 117 -47.24 -2.68 -13.62
CA LEU A 117 -47.28 -3.74 -14.64
C LEU A 117 -48.67 -3.92 -15.27
N GLN A 118 -49.75 -3.64 -14.52
CA GLN A 118 -51.12 -3.78 -15.01
C GLN A 118 -51.48 -2.77 -16.12
N ARG A 119 -50.89 -1.55 -16.10
CA ARG A 119 -51.14 -0.54 -17.13
C ARG A 119 -50.48 -0.86 -18.46
N ILE A 120 -49.39 -1.62 -18.46
CA ILE A 120 -48.64 -1.96 -19.67
C ILE A 120 -49.40 -3.03 -20.47
N TYR A 121 -49.99 -4.02 -19.79
CA TYR A 121 -50.77 -5.07 -20.45
C TYR A 121 -52.17 -4.63 -20.92
N HIS A 122 -52.79 -3.62 -20.29
CA HIS A 122 -54.10 -3.12 -20.73
C HIS A 122 -54.05 -2.19 -21.95
N LYS A 123 -52.86 -1.77 -22.41
CA LYS A 123 -52.73 -0.85 -23.55
C LYS A 123 -52.52 -1.57 -24.90
N HIS A 124 -52.49 -2.90 -24.89
CA HIS A 124 -52.32 -3.76 -26.07
C HIS A 124 -53.39 -4.88 -26.16
N GLY A 125 -54.58 -4.64 -25.60
CA GLY A 125 -55.77 -5.46 -25.81
C GLY A 125 -56.78 -4.74 -26.68
#